data_AF-A0A1I7IKW3-F1
#
_entry.id   AF-A0A1I7IKW3-F1
#
_cell.length_a   1.000
_cell.length_b   1.000
_cell.length_c   1.000
_cell.angle_alpha   90.00
_cell.angle_beta   90.00
_cell.angle_gamma   90.00
#
_symmetry.space_group_name_H-M   'P 1'
#
loop_
_entity.id
_entity.type
_entity.pdbx_description
1 polymer ?
#
loop_
_entity_poly.entity_id
_entity_poly.type
_entity_poly.pdbx_seq_one_letter_code
_entity_poly.pdbx_strand_id
1 'polypeptide(L)'
;MTYVLFDYKPGHIEARFSHEPEFDFIELRIRMTGDITTTTECDKHGRKTEPVSYQKETVDFTVYISSVFCPFKDFIRFLEAITLDVQECAFGWDPEGPEGRMHWLRRSPQDTGFLTVEWVSSKKNFSHRMMLNTRETVSTLYLAFRAFVDSPEYDPLRYEELNYGECFALVLSDASLGDLAGRLAEMNADTVERVLQSLANSVDDRHMKGPKLSFPIKHSLEASEPVEPSSKYEWVDPEWDTWDTSHRMIKLEEIFSWGGMSWYGHNLRQMRSKLIEDWLSLPEAVAARTNTT
;
A
#
# COMPACT_ATOMS: atom_id res chain seq x y z
N MET A 1 1.55 -17.88 -50.25
CA MET A 1 1.22 -16.85 -49.26
C MET A 1 2.38 -16.82 -48.29
N THR A 2 3.06 -15.68 -48.16
CA THR A 2 4.09 -15.45 -47.13
C THR A 2 3.35 -15.20 -45.81
N TYR A 3 3.81 -15.79 -44.71
CA TYR A 3 3.23 -15.55 -43.38
C TYR A 3 4.35 -15.32 -42.36
N VAL A 4 4.03 -14.64 -41.26
CA VAL A 4 5.00 -14.31 -40.21
C VAL A 4 4.64 -15.06 -38.94
N LEU A 5 5.60 -15.74 -38.35
CA LEU A 5 5.51 -16.35 -37.04
C LEU A 5 6.05 -15.37 -36.00
N PHE A 6 5.38 -15.29 -34.85
CA PHE A 6 5.77 -14.45 -33.73
C PHE A 6 6.07 -15.33 -32.51
N ASP A 7 7.30 -15.28 -32.04
CA ASP A 7 7.72 -15.87 -30.78
C ASP A 7 7.97 -14.77 -29.76
N TYR A 8 7.48 -14.98 -28.54
CA TYR A 8 7.45 -13.98 -27.49
C TYR A 8 8.23 -14.45 -26.28
N LYS A 9 9.12 -13.61 -25.77
CA LYS A 9 9.78 -13.81 -24.47
C LYS A 9 9.37 -12.67 -23.55
N PRO A 10 8.68 -12.93 -22.43
CA PRO A 10 8.27 -11.89 -21.51
C PRO A 10 9.48 -11.15 -20.93
N GLY A 11 9.26 -9.88 -20.60
CA GLY A 11 10.19 -9.07 -19.84
C GLY A 11 10.20 -9.46 -18.35
N HIS A 12 10.88 -8.64 -17.55
CA HIS A 12 11.00 -8.80 -16.10
C HIS A 12 10.51 -7.55 -15.38
N ILE A 13 9.94 -7.71 -14.20
CA ILE A 13 9.55 -6.58 -13.33
C ILE A 13 10.24 -6.66 -11.98
N GLU A 14 10.75 -5.51 -11.54
CA GLU A 14 11.21 -5.26 -10.18
C GLU A 14 10.36 -4.14 -9.57
N ALA A 15 10.05 -4.27 -8.28
CA ALA A 15 9.28 -3.27 -7.53
C ALA A 15 9.89 -3.05 -6.14
N ARG A 16 9.88 -1.81 -5.67
CA ARG A 16 10.27 -1.45 -4.30
C ARG A 16 9.39 -0.32 -3.78
N PHE A 17 8.88 -0.50 -2.57
CA PHE A 17 8.18 0.54 -1.84
C PHE A 17 9.12 1.22 -0.84
N SER A 18 8.89 2.51 -0.59
CA SER A 18 9.60 3.30 0.43
C SER A 18 8.78 4.50 0.86
N HIS A 19 9.01 5.00 2.07
CA HIS A 19 8.49 6.31 2.48
C HIS A 19 9.19 7.43 1.72
N GLU A 20 8.42 8.39 1.22
CA GLU A 20 8.94 9.67 0.72
C GLU A 20 9.38 10.52 1.93
N PRO A 21 10.56 11.16 1.94
CA PRO A 21 11.06 11.83 3.15
C PRO A 21 10.27 13.06 3.63
N GLU A 22 9.70 13.84 2.71
CA GLU A 22 9.12 15.16 2.97
C GLU A 22 7.61 15.11 3.22
N PHE A 23 6.92 14.12 2.66
CA PHE A 23 5.47 13.98 2.69
C PHE A 23 5.02 12.59 3.17
N ASP A 24 3.72 12.44 3.37
CA ASP A 24 3.04 11.18 3.72
C ASP A 24 2.83 10.25 2.53
N PHE A 25 3.79 10.25 1.62
CA PHE A 25 3.74 9.41 0.45
C PHE A 25 4.48 8.10 0.69
N ILE A 26 3.90 7.04 0.15
CA ILE A 26 4.64 5.83 -0.17
C ILE A 26 5.01 5.91 -1.65
N GLU A 27 6.31 5.93 -1.94
CA GLU A 27 6.84 5.77 -3.29
C GLU A 27 6.82 4.29 -3.69
N LEU A 28 6.42 4.02 -4.93
CA LEU A 28 6.60 2.75 -5.60
C LEU A 28 7.53 2.95 -6.79
N ARG A 29 8.74 2.40 -6.67
CA ARG A 29 9.74 2.37 -7.74
C ARG A 29 9.55 1.09 -8.54
N ILE A 30 9.40 1.24 -9.85
CA ILE A 30 9.19 0.12 -10.78
C ILE A 30 10.27 0.17 -11.85
N ARG A 31 10.87 -1.00 -12.09
CA ARG A 31 11.73 -1.25 -13.24
C ARG A 31 11.11 -2.36 -14.08
N MET A 32 10.83 -2.06 -15.35
CA MET A 32 10.37 -3.05 -16.31
C MET A 32 11.46 -3.28 -17.36
N THR A 33 12.06 -4.47 -17.35
CA THR A 33 13.01 -4.90 -18.37
C THR A 33 12.26 -5.34 -19.62
N GLY A 34 12.72 -4.88 -20.78
CA GLY A 34 12.10 -5.08 -22.08
C GLY A 34 11.76 -6.53 -22.47
N ASP A 35 10.54 -6.75 -22.94
CA ASP A 35 10.15 -7.99 -23.61
C ASP A 35 10.83 -8.13 -25.00
N ILE A 36 10.99 -9.38 -25.45
CA ILE A 36 11.58 -9.70 -26.76
C ILE A 36 10.50 -10.32 -27.65
N THR A 37 10.28 -9.70 -28.81
CA THR A 37 9.46 -10.25 -29.89
C THR A 37 10.37 -10.72 -31.01
N THR A 38 10.31 -12.00 -31.36
CA THR A 38 11.04 -12.57 -32.49
C THR A 38 10.08 -12.85 -33.64
N THR A 39 10.37 -12.26 -34.81
CA THR A 39 9.60 -12.47 -36.03
C THR A 39 10.35 -13.39 -36.97
N THR A 40 9.68 -14.41 -37.48
CA THR A 40 10.23 -15.31 -38.50
C THR A 40 9.32 -15.29 -39.72
N GLU A 41 9.81 -14.80 -40.86
CA GLU A 41 9.04 -14.87 -42.10
C GLU A 41 9.11 -16.29 -42.67
N CYS A 42 7.99 -16.76 -43.21
CA CYS A 42 7.91 -18.02 -43.92
C CYS A 42 7.61 -17.76 -45.39
N ASP A 43 8.46 -18.26 -46.28
CA ASP A 43 8.27 -18.14 -47.71
C ASP A 43 7.01 -18.89 -48.20
N LYS A 44 6.72 -18.76 -49.50
CA LYS A 44 5.57 -19.44 -50.13
C LYS A 44 5.62 -20.97 -50.08
N HIS A 45 6.75 -21.57 -49.71
CA HIS A 45 6.94 -23.01 -49.54
C HIS A 45 7.04 -23.42 -48.06
N GLY A 46 6.76 -22.49 -47.13
CA GLY A 46 6.84 -22.73 -45.69
C GLY A 46 8.27 -22.79 -45.13
N ARG A 47 9.27 -22.34 -45.89
CA ARG A 47 10.65 -22.25 -45.41
C ARG A 47 10.81 -21.00 -44.55
N LYS A 48 11.27 -21.20 -43.32
CA LYS A 48 11.59 -20.12 -42.37
C LYS A 48 12.83 -19.37 -42.83
N THR A 49 12.75 -18.04 -42.84
CA THR A 49 13.90 -17.16 -43.00
C THR A 49 14.65 -17.00 -41.68
N GLU A 50 15.75 -16.23 -41.71
CA GLU A 50 16.47 -15.87 -40.49
C GLU A 50 15.56 -15.04 -39.56
N PRO A 51 15.39 -15.44 -38.29
CA PRO A 51 14.56 -14.69 -37.35
C PRO A 51 15.15 -13.32 -37.02
N VAL A 52 14.27 -12.33 -36.85
CA VAL A 52 14.65 -10.99 -36.36
C VAL A 52 14.05 -10.78 -34.98
N SER A 53 14.89 -10.44 -34.00
CA SER A 53 14.46 -10.17 -32.63
C SER A 53 14.42 -8.67 -32.34
N TYR A 54 13.32 -8.20 -31.78
CA TYR A 54 13.09 -6.84 -31.33
C TYR A 54 12.96 -6.85 -29.81
N GLN A 55 13.88 -6.16 -29.14
CA GLN A 55 13.85 -6.00 -27.69
C GLN A 55 13.31 -4.62 -27.34
N LYS A 56 12.32 -4.55 -26.46
CA LYS A 56 11.87 -3.26 -25.90
C LYS A 56 12.93 -2.66 -24.97
N GLU A 57 12.90 -1.35 -24.83
CA GLU A 57 13.77 -0.66 -23.87
C GLU A 57 13.35 -0.98 -22.43
N THR A 58 14.35 -0.98 -21.54
CA THR A 58 14.10 -1.03 -20.09
C THR A 58 13.62 0.35 -19.64
N VAL A 59 12.60 0.38 -18.81
CA VAL A 59 12.05 1.62 -18.25
C VAL A 59 12.10 1.60 -16.73
N ASP A 60 12.56 2.70 -16.16
CA ASP A 60 12.67 2.95 -14.72
C ASP A 60 11.84 4.18 -14.37
N PHE A 61 10.91 4.04 -13.43
CA PHE A 61 10.07 5.14 -12.99
C PHE A 61 9.61 4.97 -11.56
N THR A 62 9.11 6.06 -10.99
CA THR A 62 8.60 6.11 -9.63
C THR A 62 7.24 6.77 -9.67
N VAL A 63 6.29 6.14 -9.00
CA VAL A 63 4.96 6.67 -8.71
C VAL A 63 4.83 6.82 -7.20
N TYR A 64 3.89 7.63 -6.73
CA TYR A 64 3.67 7.82 -5.30
C TYR A 64 2.19 7.73 -4.94
N ILE A 65 1.94 7.44 -3.66
CA ILE A 65 0.63 7.15 -3.11
C ILE A 65 0.50 7.90 -1.77
N SER A 66 -0.50 8.79 -1.67
CA SER A 66 -0.81 9.55 -0.45
C SER A 66 -1.54 8.72 0.59
N SER A 67 -1.42 9.10 1.86
CA SER A 67 -2.27 8.53 2.92
C SER A 67 -3.73 8.97 2.77
N VAL A 68 -3.97 10.19 2.25
CA VAL A 68 -5.31 10.79 2.05
C VAL A 68 -6.12 10.02 1.02
N PHE A 69 -5.47 9.69 -0.11
CA PHE A 69 -6.05 8.89 -1.18
C PHE A 69 -5.29 7.58 -1.24
N CYS A 70 -5.64 6.64 -0.36
CA CYS A 70 -4.96 5.37 -0.15
C CYS A 70 -5.57 4.21 -1.00
N PRO A 71 -5.11 3.99 -2.26
CA PRO A 71 -5.60 2.96 -3.18
C PRO A 71 -5.08 1.56 -2.84
N PHE A 72 -4.36 1.34 -1.73
CA PHE A 72 -3.75 0.04 -1.44
C PHE A 72 -4.76 -1.11 -1.39
N LYS A 73 -5.99 -0.83 -0.95
CA LYS A 73 -7.10 -1.81 -1.02
C LYS A 73 -7.40 -2.21 -2.47
N ASP A 74 -7.47 -1.25 -3.37
CA ASP A 74 -7.74 -1.49 -4.80
C ASP A 74 -6.54 -2.13 -5.49
N PHE A 75 -5.32 -1.77 -5.11
CA PHE A 75 -4.09 -2.44 -5.55
C PHE A 75 -4.11 -3.93 -5.19
N ILE A 76 -4.47 -4.29 -3.96
CA ILE A 76 -4.59 -5.70 -3.57
C ILE A 76 -5.71 -6.39 -4.36
N ARG A 77 -6.87 -5.76 -4.54
CA ARG A 77 -7.98 -6.31 -5.33
C ARG A 77 -7.61 -6.48 -6.81
N PHE A 78 -6.81 -5.58 -7.36
CA PHE A 78 -6.25 -5.68 -8.70
C PHE A 78 -5.35 -6.91 -8.82
N LEU A 79 -4.42 -7.12 -7.89
CA LEU A 79 -3.57 -8.32 -7.89
C LEU A 79 -4.40 -9.61 -7.72
N GLU A 80 -5.40 -9.60 -6.85
CA GLU A 80 -6.36 -10.71 -6.70
C GLU A 80 -7.09 -11.02 -8.01
N ALA A 81 -7.59 -10.00 -8.71
CA ALA A 81 -8.24 -10.17 -10.01
C ALA A 81 -7.32 -10.84 -11.03
N ILE A 82 -6.03 -10.50 -11.03
CA ILE A 82 -5.03 -11.17 -11.88
C ILE A 82 -4.91 -12.65 -11.52
N THR A 83 -4.86 -12.99 -10.22
CA THR A 83 -4.80 -14.40 -9.76
C THR A 83 -6.04 -15.23 -10.09
N LEU A 84 -7.20 -14.57 -10.27
CA LEU A 84 -8.48 -15.19 -10.64
C LEU A 84 -8.68 -15.30 -12.16
N ASP A 85 -7.63 -15.07 -12.95
CA ASP A 85 -7.66 -15.13 -14.41
C ASP A 85 -8.63 -14.17 -15.09
N VAL A 86 -8.93 -13.04 -14.43
CA VAL A 86 -9.65 -11.94 -15.07
C VAL A 86 -8.88 -11.49 -16.31
N GLN A 87 -9.58 -11.40 -17.45
CA GLN A 87 -8.96 -11.09 -18.74
C GLN A 87 -8.37 -9.68 -18.78
N GLU A 88 -9.07 -8.72 -18.19
CA GLU A 88 -8.69 -7.32 -18.16
C GLU A 88 -9.13 -6.71 -16.81
N CYS A 89 -8.20 -6.10 -16.09
CA CYS A 89 -8.49 -5.41 -14.84
C CYS A 89 -7.57 -4.20 -14.68
N ALA A 90 -8.06 -3.14 -14.05
CA ALA A 90 -7.27 -1.96 -13.76
C ALA A 90 -7.70 -1.35 -12.44
N PHE A 91 -6.79 -0.63 -11.80
CA PHE A 91 -7.13 0.34 -10.77
C PHE A 91 -6.39 1.64 -11.04
N GLY A 92 -7.01 2.74 -10.62
CA GLY A 92 -6.42 4.07 -10.66
C GLY A 92 -6.26 4.62 -9.26
N TRP A 93 -5.38 5.59 -9.11
CA TRP A 93 -5.32 6.43 -7.92
C TRP A 93 -5.10 7.87 -8.35
N ASP A 94 -5.80 8.78 -7.68
CA ASP A 94 -5.77 10.22 -7.94
C ASP A 94 -5.05 10.93 -6.78
N PRO A 95 -3.71 10.96 -6.78
CA PRO A 95 -2.96 11.60 -5.70
C PRO A 95 -2.93 13.13 -5.84
N GLU A 96 -4.03 13.86 -5.64
CA GLU A 96 -4.06 15.35 -5.49
C GLU A 96 -3.12 16.15 -6.43
N GLY A 97 -2.91 15.70 -7.68
CA GLY A 97 -1.96 16.35 -8.59
C GLY A 97 -1.43 15.46 -9.71
N PRO A 98 -0.94 14.24 -9.42
CA PRO A 98 -0.87 13.21 -10.42
C PRO A 98 -2.14 12.38 -10.55
N GLU A 99 -2.32 11.74 -11.69
CA GLU A 99 -3.22 10.61 -11.89
C GLU A 99 -2.36 9.37 -12.22
N GLY A 100 -2.53 8.31 -11.46
CA GLY A 100 -1.85 7.03 -11.65
C GLY A 100 -2.83 5.94 -12.07
N ARG A 101 -2.41 5.03 -12.95
CA ARG A 101 -3.18 3.83 -13.30
C ARG A 101 -2.28 2.64 -13.54
N MET A 102 -2.67 1.49 -12.99
CA MET A 102 -2.14 0.19 -13.41
C MET A 102 -3.23 -0.62 -14.07
N HIS A 103 -2.89 -1.19 -15.22
CA HIS A 103 -3.80 -1.95 -16.06
C HIS A 103 -3.14 -3.25 -16.49
N TRP A 104 -3.84 -4.36 -16.29
CA TRP A 104 -3.41 -5.69 -16.70
C TRP A 104 -4.34 -6.24 -17.77
N LEU A 105 -3.75 -6.68 -18.90
CA LEU A 105 -4.45 -7.38 -19.97
C LEU A 105 -3.79 -8.74 -20.21
N ARG A 106 -4.50 -9.82 -19.90
CA ARG A 106 -4.02 -11.20 -20.00
C ARG A 106 -3.77 -11.63 -21.45
N ARG A 107 -2.81 -12.55 -21.65
CA ARG A 107 -2.53 -13.23 -22.92
C ARG A 107 -2.42 -14.75 -22.71
N SER A 108 -3.21 -15.51 -23.47
CA SER A 108 -3.00 -16.96 -23.64
C SER A 108 -1.99 -17.21 -24.78
N PRO A 109 -1.07 -18.21 -24.68
CA PRO A 109 -1.16 -19.43 -23.88
C PRO A 109 -0.02 -19.69 -22.85
N GLN A 110 0.77 -18.69 -22.46
CA GLN A 110 2.01 -18.89 -21.68
C GLN A 110 2.01 -18.26 -20.27
N ASP A 111 0.82 -18.03 -19.69
CA ASP A 111 0.67 -17.30 -18.42
C ASP A 111 1.42 -15.95 -18.44
N THR A 112 1.13 -15.16 -19.47
CA THR A 112 1.66 -13.81 -19.63
C THR A 112 0.53 -12.80 -19.71
N GLY A 113 0.86 -11.54 -19.51
CA GLY A 113 -0.04 -10.43 -19.76
C GLY A 113 0.72 -9.14 -19.99
N PHE A 114 -0.01 -8.13 -20.42
CA PHE A 114 0.52 -6.78 -20.56
C PHE A 114 0.20 -5.99 -19.31
N LEU A 115 1.24 -5.56 -18.60
CA LEU A 115 1.12 -4.51 -17.60
C LEU A 115 1.33 -3.17 -18.29
N THR A 116 0.34 -2.29 -18.20
CA THR A 116 0.46 -0.88 -18.54
C THR A 116 0.44 -0.07 -17.26
N VAL A 117 1.46 0.78 -17.07
CA VAL A 117 1.49 1.77 -15.99
C VAL A 117 1.46 3.16 -16.59
N GLU A 118 0.47 3.94 -16.16
CA GLU A 118 0.22 5.29 -16.63
C GLU A 118 0.40 6.26 -15.45
N TRP A 119 1.02 7.39 -15.75
CA TRP A 119 1.25 8.45 -14.79
C TRP A 119 1.13 9.78 -15.51
N VAL A 120 0.26 10.64 -15.00
CA VAL A 120 0.07 12.00 -15.49
C VAL A 120 0.33 12.92 -14.32
N SER A 121 1.22 13.89 -14.44
CA SER A 121 1.48 14.88 -13.39
C SER A 121 1.94 16.19 -14.02
N SER A 122 1.97 17.28 -13.25
CA SER A 122 2.50 18.57 -13.73
C SER A 122 3.97 18.51 -14.16
N LYS A 123 4.76 17.56 -13.65
CA LYS A 123 6.20 17.43 -13.93
C LYS A 123 6.53 16.38 -14.98
N LYS A 124 5.75 15.29 -15.06
CA LYS A 124 6.07 14.13 -15.90
C LYS A 124 4.80 13.38 -16.26
N ASN A 125 4.70 13.02 -17.54
CA ASN A 125 3.66 12.15 -18.08
C ASN A 125 4.33 10.95 -18.75
N PHE A 126 3.82 9.74 -18.50
CA PHE A 126 4.25 8.53 -19.20
C PHE A 126 3.14 7.48 -19.26
N SER A 127 3.24 6.59 -20.25
CA SER A 127 2.47 5.35 -20.34
C SER A 127 3.41 4.26 -20.84
N HIS A 128 3.72 3.30 -19.98
CA HIS A 128 4.67 2.23 -20.26
C HIS A 128 3.94 0.89 -20.27
N ARG A 129 4.07 0.14 -21.36
CA ARG A 129 3.44 -1.17 -21.54
C ARG A 129 4.46 -2.26 -21.80
N MET A 130 4.53 -3.24 -20.90
CA MET A 130 5.44 -4.39 -21.00
C MET A 130 4.65 -5.70 -20.99
N MET A 131 5.08 -6.67 -21.79
CA MET A 131 4.59 -8.04 -21.65
C MET A 131 5.40 -8.75 -20.58
N LEU A 132 4.74 -9.27 -19.55
CA LEU A 132 5.36 -9.87 -18.37
C LEU A 132 4.76 -11.24 -18.10
N ASN A 133 5.46 -12.07 -17.34
CA ASN A 133 4.88 -13.27 -16.76
C ASN A 133 3.88 -12.88 -15.65
N THR A 134 2.70 -13.51 -15.65
CA THR A 134 1.62 -13.18 -14.71
C THR A 134 2.05 -13.39 -13.27
N ARG A 135 2.59 -14.59 -12.98
CA ARG A 135 2.99 -14.99 -11.64
C ARG A 135 4.12 -14.17 -11.10
N GLU A 136 5.14 -13.94 -11.90
CA GLU A 136 6.24 -13.06 -11.56
C GLU A 136 5.72 -11.65 -11.23
N THR A 137 4.82 -11.10 -12.05
CA THR A 137 4.26 -9.75 -11.82
C THR A 137 3.51 -9.65 -10.50
N VAL A 138 2.58 -10.58 -10.24
CA VAL A 138 1.82 -10.60 -8.99
C VAL A 138 2.75 -10.82 -7.80
N SER A 139 3.69 -11.77 -7.91
CA SER A 139 4.66 -12.08 -6.86
C SER A 139 5.53 -10.87 -6.53
N THR A 140 6.15 -10.24 -7.53
CA THR A 140 7.01 -9.07 -7.34
C THR A 140 6.24 -7.93 -6.67
N LEU A 141 5.06 -7.58 -7.16
CA LEU A 141 4.29 -6.45 -6.62
C LEU A 141 3.78 -6.73 -5.20
N TYR A 142 3.20 -7.91 -4.96
CA TYR A 142 2.65 -8.28 -3.65
C TYR A 142 3.76 -8.44 -2.60
N LEU A 143 4.84 -9.16 -2.94
CA LEU A 143 5.94 -9.40 -2.00
C LEU A 143 6.74 -8.13 -1.74
N ALA A 144 6.92 -7.23 -2.71
CA ALA A 144 7.54 -5.93 -2.46
C ALA A 144 6.72 -5.09 -1.48
N PHE A 145 5.38 -5.10 -1.63
CA PHE A 145 4.47 -4.43 -0.70
C PHE A 145 4.59 -5.02 0.71
N ARG A 146 4.47 -6.35 0.84
CA ARG A 146 4.60 -7.03 2.15
C ARG A 146 5.96 -6.81 2.79
N ALA A 147 7.04 -6.96 2.03
CA ALA A 147 8.39 -6.75 2.52
C ALA A 147 8.60 -5.32 3.05
N PHE A 148 8.03 -4.32 2.40
CA PHE A 148 8.09 -2.94 2.90
C PHE A 148 7.29 -2.76 4.18
N VAL A 149 6.02 -3.16 4.20
CA VAL A 149 5.15 -2.94 5.37
C VAL A 149 5.59 -3.75 6.60
N ASP A 150 6.19 -4.92 6.40
CA ASP A 150 6.76 -5.74 7.47
C ASP A 150 8.18 -5.30 7.88
N SER A 151 8.76 -4.30 7.20
CA SER A 151 10.12 -3.81 7.49
C SER A 151 10.14 -2.79 8.63
N PRO A 152 11.28 -2.65 9.34
CA PRO A 152 11.47 -1.57 10.30
C PRO A 152 11.54 -0.18 9.65
N GLU A 153 11.65 -0.10 8.31
CA GLU A 153 11.61 1.17 7.59
C GLU A 153 10.17 1.69 7.45
N TYR A 154 9.17 0.83 7.58
CA TYR A 154 7.77 1.25 7.54
C TYR A 154 7.34 1.87 8.87
N ASP A 155 7.02 3.15 8.80
CA ASP A 155 6.46 3.89 9.92
C ASP A 155 4.92 4.01 9.81
N PRO A 156 4.14 3.26 10.61
CA PRO A 156 2.68 3.39 10.61
C PRO A 156 2.20 4.75 11.11
N LEU A 157 2.94 5.44 12.00
CA LEU A 157 2.60 6.79 12.45
C LEU A 157 2.79 7.85 11.36
N ARG A 158 3.34 7.48 10.20
CA ARG A 158 3.50 8.36 9.02
C ARG A 158 2.45 8.15 7.95
N TYR A 159 1.61 7.12 8.07
CA TYR A 159 0.73 6.74 6.97
C TYR A 159 -0.62 6.17 7.39
N GLU A 160 -0.70 5.38 8.46
CA GLU A 160 -1.95 4.72 8.86
C GLU A 160 -2.88 5.64 9.68
N GLU A 161 -4.17 5.38 9.57
CA GLU A 161 -5.21 5.83 10.48
C GLU A 161 -5.21 4.96 11.74
N LEU A 162 -4.93 5.58 12.89
CA LEU A 162 -4.66 4.97 14.18
C LEU A 162 -5.44 5.70 15.26
N ASN A 163 -5.92 4.96 16.27
CA ASN A 163 -6.44 5.55 17.49
C ASN A 163 -5.31 5.90 18.48
N TYR A 164 -5.65 6.61 19.57
CA TYR A 164 -4.66 6.97 20.59
C TYR A 164 -3.94 5.78 21.19
N GLY A 165 -4.64 4.68 21.46
CA GLY A 165 -4.05 3.45 22.00
C GLY A 165 -2.98 2.86 21.06
N GLU A 166 -3.26 2.82 19.77
CA GLU A 166 -2.34 2.37 18.73
C GLU A 166 -1.14 3.32 18.60
N CYS A 167 -1.37 4.63 18.62
CA CYS A 167 -0.30 5.64 18.61
C CYS A 167 0.61 5.50 19.83
N PHE A 168 0.01 5.34 21.01
CA PHE A 168 0.76 5.14 22.25
C PHE A 168 1.53 3.84 22.22
N ALA A 169 0.92 2.73 21.78
CA ALA A 169 1.61 1.46 21.62
C ALA A 169 2.85 1.54 20.71
N LEU A 170 2.89 2.48 19.76
CA LEU A 170 4.04 2.68 18.86
C LEU A 170 5.17 3.54 19.47
N VAL A 171 4.88 4.30 20.53
CA VAL A 171 5.91 5.06 21.29
C VAL A 171 6.29 4.38 22.60
N LEU A 172 5.42 3.50 23.11
CA LEU A 172 5.73 2.58 24.19
C LEU A 172 6.74 1.57 23.65
N SER A 173 7.92 1.51 24.29
CA SER A 173 8.99 0.59 23.90
C SER A 173 8.65 -0.85 24.30
N ASP A 174 9.42 -1.49 25.19
CA ASP A 174 9.15 -2.87 25.66
C ASP A 174 7.89 -3.01 26.55
N ALA A 175 7.09 -1.96 26.71
CA ALA A 175 5.91 -1.94 27.58
C ALA A 175 4.61 -2.11 26.77
N SER A 176 3.68 -2.90 27.29
CA SER A 176 2.37 -3.05 26.63
C SER A 176 1.43 -1.90 26.96
N LEU A 177 0.44 -1.68 26.08
CA LEU A 177 -0.64 -0.73 26.36
C LEU A 177 -1.43 -1.10 27.64
N GLY A 178 -1.52 -2.39 27.95
CA GLY A 178 -2.12 -2.88 29.19
C GLY A 178 -1.30 -2.55 30.45
N ASP A 179 0.04 -2.61 30.36
CA ASP A 179 0.92 -2.18 31.45
C ASP A 179 0.79 -0.67 31.70
N LEU A 180 0.71 0.13 30.62
CA LEU A 180 0.43 1.56 30.73
C LEU A 180 -0.92 1.80 31.40
N ALA A 181 -1.98 1.12 30.94
CA ALA A 181 -3.33 1.26 31.50
C ALA A 181 -3.36 0.94 32.99
N GLY A 182 -2.78 -0.19 33.39
CA GLY A 182 -2.73 -0.63 34.79
C GLY A 182 -1.99 0.36 35.68
N ARG A 183 -0.87 0.92 35.18
CA ARG A 183 -0.13 1.97 35.90
C ARG A 183 -0.91 3.25 36.03
N LEU A 184 -1.60 3.69 34.98
CA LEU A 184 -2.42 4.91 35.02
C LEU A 184 -3.61 4.76 35.97
N ALA A 185 -4.26 3.60 36.01
CA ALA A 185 -5.40 3.36 36.90
C ALA A 185 -5.06 3.46 38.40
N GLU A 186 -3.79 3.22 38.76
CA GLU A 186 -3.26 3.38 40.13
C GLU A 186 -2.93 4.83 40.50
N MET A 187 -2.88 5.75 39.53
CA MET A 187 -2.51 7.14 39.73
C MET A 187 -3.71 8.04 40.01
N ASN A 188 -3.45 9.23 40.55
CA ASN A 188 -4.45 10.28 40.68
C ASN A 188 -4.70 11.01 39.35
N ALA A 189 -5.83 11.71 39.26
CA ALA A 189 -6.27 12.38 38.04
C ALA A 189 -5.20 13.31 37.43
N ASP A 190 -4.64 14.21 38.23
CA ASP A 190 -3.61 15.16 37.83
C ASP A 190 -2.36 14.50 37.22
N THR A 191 -2.00 13.31 37.69
CA THR A 191 -0.83 12.59 37.16
C THR A 191 -1.17 11.86 35.88
N VAL A 192 -2.34 11.23 35.80
CA VAL A 192 -2.82 10.57 34.58
C VAL A 192 -2.92 11.58 33.45
N GLU A 193 -3.53 12.73 33.68
CA GLU A 193 -3.68 13.79 32.68
C GLU A 193 -2.32 14.26 32.14
N ARG A 194 -1.35 14.51 33.03
CA ARG A 194 0.01 14.90 32.62
C ARG A 194 0.72 13.82 31.81
N VAL A 195 0.55 12.55 32.16
CA VAL A 195 1.16 11.44 31.40
C VAL A 195 0.53 11.32 30.02
N LEU A 196 -0.80 11.33 29.93
CA LEU A 196 -1.53 11.26 28.67
C LEU A 196 -1.20 12.46 27.76
N GLN A 197 -1.16 13.68 28.31
CA GLN A 197 -0.74 14.87 27.58
C GLN A 197 0.70 14.76 27.08
N SER A 198 1.61 14.19 27.88
CA SER A 198 3.01 14.00 27.46
C SER A 198 3.14 12.98 26.33
N LEU A 199 2.34 11.91 26.36
CA LEU A 199 2.26 10.93 25.28
C LEU A 199 1.68 11.56 24.00
N ALA A 200 0.57 12.30 24.13
CA ALA A 200 -0.04 13.03 23.03
C ALA A 200 0.95 14.01 22.38
N ASN A 201 1.66 14.81 23.19
CA ASN A 201 2.69 15.72 22.72
C ASN A 201 3.84 15.00 22.00
N SER A 202 4.19 13.77 22.42
CA SER A 202 5.24 12.98 21.78
C SER A 202 4.82 12.44 20.41
N VAL A 203 3.54 12.06 20.28
CA VAL A 203 2.92 11.71 18.99
C VAL A 203 2.87 12.94 18.08
N ASP A 204 2.38 14.07 18.60
CA ASP A 204 2.30 15.34 17.87
C ASP A 204 3.66 15.88 17.45
N ASP A 205 4.70 15.75 18.29
CA ASP A 205 6.06 16.15 17.93
C ASP A 205 6.56 15.36 16.72
N ARG A 206 6.24 14.07 16.65
CA ARG A 206 6.58 13.21 15.52
C ARG A 206 5.71 13.51 14.29
N HIS A 207 4.48 14.00 14.47
CA HIS A 207 3.64 14.53 13.39
C HIS A 207 4.16 15.89 12.85
N MET A 208 4.45 16.86 13.72
CA MET A 208 4.78 18.24 13.35
C MET A 208 6.23 18.44 12.92
N LYS A 209 7.17 17.66 13.47
CA LYS A 209 8.58 17.61 13.02
C LYS A 209 8.79 16.56 11.92
N GLY A 210 7.80 15.72 11.68
CA GLY A 210 7.80 14.66 10.68
C GLY A 210 7.46 15.13 9.27
N PRO A 211 7.14 14.18 8.37
CA PRO A 211 6.72 14.49 7.00
C PRO A 211 5.41 15.29 7.03
N LYS A 212 5.24 16.16 6.05
CA LYS A 212 4.05 17.01 5.94
C LYS A 212 2.92 16.24 5.26
N LEU A 213 1.69 16.53 5.67
CA LEU A 213 0.52 16.19 4.88
C LEU A 213 0.61 16.78 3.48
N SER A 214 0.38 15.92 2.48
CA SER A 214 0.43 16.29 1.08
C SER A 214 -0.64 17.28 0.66
N PHE A 215 -1.69 17.50 1.46
CA PHE A 215 -2.78 18.43 1.19
C PHE A 215 -2.28 19.80 0.67
N PRO A 216 -2.46 20.12 -0.63
CA PRO A 216 -2.29 21.47 -1.13
C PRO A 216 -3.54 22.32 -0.90
N ILE A 217 -4.68 21.72 -0.47
CA ILE A 217 -5.95 22.42 -0.31
C ILE A 217 -6.52 22.19 1.08
N LYS A 218 -6.04 23.00 2.02
CA LYS A 218 -6.49 23.09 3.41
C LYS A 218 -7.93 23.61 3.58
N HIS A 219 -8.83 23.42 2.61
CA HIS A 219 -10.08 24.19 2.56
C HIS A 219 -11.38 23.49 2.15
N SER A 220 -11.44 22.16 1.93
CA SER A 220 -12.69 21.57 1.39
C SER A 220 -13.13 20.20 1.90
N LEU A 221 -12.39 19.56 2.80
CA LEU A 221 -12.87 18.32 3.42
C LEU A 221 -13.16 18.60 4.90
N GLU A 222 -14.34 19.15 5.15
CA GLU A 222 -15.02 18.95 6.43
C GLU A 222 -15.25 17.43 6.54
N ALA A 223 -14.40 16.74 7.30
CA ALA A 223 -14.64 15.36 7.67
C ALA A 223 -15.99 15.29 8.39
N SER A 224 -16.92 14.58 7.77
CA SER A 224 -18.27 14.34 8.27
C SER A 224 -18.30 13.00 8.99
N GLU A 225 -17.55 12.87 10.09
CA GLU A 225 -17.66 11.78 11.08
C GLU A 225 -16.80 12.12 12.32
N PRO A 226 -17.15 11.56 13.50
CA PRO A 226 -17.46 12.33 14.70
C PRO A 226 -16.38 13.34 15.04
N VAL A 227 -16.82 14.60 15.10
CA VAL A 227 -16.09 15.75 15.61
C VAL A 227 -15.47 15.35 16.95
N GLU A 228 -14.14 15.34 16.99
CA GLU A 228 -13.36 15.44 18.23
C GLU A 228 -14.13 16.37 19.18
N PRO A 229 -14.50 15.95 20.40
CA PRO A 229 -15.14 16.87 21.33
C PRO A 229 -14.18 18.05 21.48
N SER A 230 -14.58 19.21 20.94
CA SER A 230 -13.77 20.43 20.84
C SER A 230 -12.91 20.57 22.08
N SER A 231 -11.56 20.53 21.97
CA SER A 231 -10.45 20.85 22.90
C SER A 231 -10.73 21.35 24.34
N LYS A 232 -11.82 20.91 24.97
CA LYS A 232 -12.47 21.43 26.18
C LYS A 232 -12.99 20.29 27.07
N TYR A 233 -12.85 19.03 26.65
CA TYR A 233 -13.05 17.91 27.54
C TYR A 233 -11.72 17.53 28.19
N GLU A 234 -11.69 17.53 29.51
CA GLU A 234 -10.63 16.93 30.31
C GLU A 234 -10.56 15.45 29.91
N TRP A 235 -9.37 14.98 29.52
CA TRP A 235 -9.16 13.58 29.13
C TRP A 235 -9.49 12.63 30.29
N VAL A 236 -9.32 13.14 31.51
CA VAL A 236 -9.60 12.45 32.76
C VAL A 236 -10.83 13.09 33.39
N ASP A 237 -11.78 12.26 33.81
CA ASP A 237 -13.01 12.73 34.44
C ASP A 237 -12.75 13.35 35.82
N PRO A 238 -13.44 14.44 36.22
CA PRO A 238 -13.32 15.02 37.56
C PRO A 238 -13.55 14.04 38.72
N GLU A 239 -14.35 12.99 38.51
CA GLU A 239 -14.64 11.97 39.52
C GLU A 239 -13.61 10.84 39.56
N TRP A 240 -12.57 10.85 38.71
CA TRP A 240 -11.56 9.80 38.59
C TRP A 240 -11.03 9.29 39.94
N ASP A 241 -10.68 10.21 40.84
CA ASP A 241 -10.09 9.87 42.13
C ASP A 241 -11.06 9.13 43.07
N THR A 242 -12.37 9.22 42.80
CA THR A 242 -13.44 8.54 43.55
C THR A 242 -13.77 7.14 43.01
N TRP A 243 -13.34 6.85 41.78
CA TRP A 243 -13.62 5.59 41.11
C TRP A 243 -12.71 4.46 41.59
N ASP A 244 -13.22 3.24 41.52
CA ASP A 244 -12.39 2.04 41.67
C ASP A 244 -11.53 1.80 40.41
N THR A 245 -10.54 0.91 40.56
CA THR A 245 -9.62 0.55 39.47
C THR A 245 -10.34 0.02 38.24
N SER A 246 -11.45 -0.72 38.40
CA SER A 246 -12.15 -1.33 37.27
C SER A 246 -12.82 -0.26 36.41
N HIS A 247 -13.49 0.71 37.03
CA HIS A 247 -14.07 1.86 36.32
C HIS A 247 -12.99 2.72 35.64
N ARG A 248 -11.85 2.96 36.30
CA ARG A 248 -10.72 3.68 35.69
C ARG A 248 -10.16 2.96 34.46
N MET A 249 -10.04 1.64 34.52
CA MET A 249 -9.60 0.83 33.38
C MET A 249 -10.56 0.93 32.20
N ILE A 250 -11.88 0.85 32.43
CA ILE A 250 -12.88 1.03 31.38
C ILE A 250 -12.76 2.42 30.73
N LYS A 251 -12.53 3.47 31.54
CA LYS A 251 -12.34 4.82 31.02
C LYS A 251 -11.07 4.94 30.17
N LEU A 252 -9.97 4.31 30.59
CA LEU A 252 -8.73 4.29 29.81
C LEU A 252 -8.89 3.54 28.48
N GLU A 253 -9.62 2.42 28.47
CA GLU A 253 -9.97 1.71 27.24
C GLU A 253 -10.78 2.60 26.29
N GLU A 254 -11.74 3.36 26.83
CA GLU A 254 -12.51 4.34 26.06
C GLU A 254 -11.58 5.39 25.45
N ILE A 255 -10.70 6.03 26.25
CA ILE A 255 -9.75 7.04 25.79
C ILE A 255 -8.83 6.47 24.71
N PHE A 256 -8.30 5.26 24.90
CA PHE A 256 -7.43 4.61 23.93
C PHE A 256 -8.16 4.27 22.62
N SER A 257 -9.47 4.02 22.69
CA SER A 257 -10.30 3.77 21.50
C SER A 257 -10.69 5.03 20.74
N TRP A 258 -10.54 6.23 21.33
CA TRP A 258 -10.85 7.46 20.64
C TRP A 258 -10.00 7.59 19.37
N GLY A 259 -10.67 7.77 18.23
CA GLY A 259 -10.03 8.05 16.95
C GLY A 259 -9.29 9.39 17.04
N GLY A 260 -8.01 9.41 16.70
CA GLY A 260 -7.17 10.54 17.05
C GLY A 260 -5.93 10.71 16.17
N MET A 261 -5.92 11.85 15.48
CA MET A 261 -4.73 12.64 15.10
C MET A 261 -3.78 12.08 14.03
N SER A 262 -3.94 10.85 13.55
CA SER A 262 -3.06 10.29 12.54
C SER A 262 -3.57 10.50 11.11
N TRP A 263 -2.79 10.00 10.16
CA TRP A 263 -3.05 10.01 8.73
C TRP A 263 -4.34 9.27 8.34
N TYR A 264 -4.74 9.36 7.07
CA TYR A 264 -5.96 8.74 6.53
C TYR A 264 -5.70 7.40 5.82
N GLY A 265 -4.46 6.89 5.86
CA GLY A 265 -4.12 5.67 5.16
C GLY A 265 -4.70 4.45 5.85
N HIS A 266 -5.03 3.43 5.06
CA HIS A 266 -5.51 2.17 5.61
C HIS A 266 -4.44 1.48 6.48
N ASN A 267 -4.87 0.59 7.37
CA ASN A 267 -4.01 -0.29 8.16
C ASN A 267 -3.27 -1.31 7.27
N LEU A 268 -2.18 -0.86 6.64
CA LEU A 268 -1.44 -1.61 5.64
C LEU A 268 -0.78 -2.85 6.26
N ARG A 269 -0.36 -2.76 7.53
CA ARG A 269 0.25 -3.90 8.26
C ARG A 269 -0.64 -5.13 8.26
N GLN A 270 -1.93 -4.93 8.51
CA GLN A 270 -2.92 -6.00 8.53
C GLN A 270 -3.42 -6.38 7.13
N MET A 271 -3.14 -5.57 6.10
CA MET A 271 -3.63 -5.78 4.74
C MET A 271 -2.92 -6.95 4.05
N ARG A 272 -3.53 -8.13 4.11
CA ARG A 272 -3.05 -9.36 3.47
C ARG A 272 -4.13 -9.95 2.57
N SER A 273 -3.72 -10.64 1.52
CA SER A 273 -4.63 -11.43 0.69
C SER A 273 -4.29 -12.90 0.79
N LYS A 274 -5.15 -13.66 1.49
CA LYS A 274 -5.04 -15.11 1.54
C LYS A 274 -5.10 -15.73 0.14
N LEU A 275 -5.91 -15.15 -0.76
CA LEU A 275 -6.04 -15.62 -2.13
C LEU A 275 -4.70 -15.56 -2.88
N ILE A 276 -4.02 -14.40 -2.82
CA ILE A 276 -2.70 -14.23 -3.45
C ILE A 276 -1.67 -15.15 -2.78
N GLU A 277 -1.64 -15.21 -1.45
CA GLU A 277 -0.68 -16.02 -0.69
C GLU A 277 -0.83 -17.53 -1.00
N ASP A 278 -2.06 -18.03 -1.01
CA ASP A 278 -2.35 -19.43 -1.35
C ASP A 278 -1.96 -19.69 -2.82
N TRP A 279 -2.28 -18.79 -3.75
CA TRP A 279 -1.92 -18.92 -5.16
C TRP A 279 -0.39 -18.91 -5.40
N LEU A 280 0.35 -18.07 -4.67
CA LEU A 280 1.81 -18.01 -4.71
C LEU A 280 2.48 -19.23 -4.03
N SER A 281 1.77 -19.95 -3.17
CA SER A 281 2.28 -21.19 -2.57
C SER A 281 2.20 -22.41 -3.50
N LEU A 282 1.33 -22.38 -4.51
CA LEU A 282 1.17 -23.47 -5.48
C LEU A 282 2.43 -23.61 -6.36
N PRO A 283 2.83 -24.84 -6.75
CA PRO A 283 3.86 -25.01 -7.77
C PRO A 283 3.47 -24.34 -9.09
N GLU A 284 4.42 -23.72 -9.80
CA GLU A 284 4.16 -22.98 -11.06
C GLU A 284 3.37 -23.81 -12.09
N ALA A 285 3.70 -25.10 -12.21
CA ALA A 285 3.03 -26.02 -13.13
C ALA A 285 1.56 -26.34 -12.77
N VAL A 286 1.17 -26.14 -11.50
CA VAL A 286 -0.19 -26.38 -11.00
C VAL A 286 -1.02 -25.11 -11.10
N ALA A 287 -0.46 -23.94 -10.77
CA ALA A 287 -1.13 -22.65 -10.91
C ALA A 287 -1.57 -22.36 -12.36
N ALA A 288 -0.77 -22.78 -13.35
CA ALA A 288 -1.12 -22.66 -14.76
C ALA A 288 -2.21 -23.65 -15.25
N ARG A 289 -2.52 -24.70 -14.47
CA ARG A 289 -3.43 -25.81 -14.86
C ARG A 289 -4.74 -25.85 -14.06
N THR A 290 -4.80 -25.28 -12.86
CA THR A 290 -5.97 -25.37 -11.98
C THR A 290 -7.22 -24.66 -12.50
N ASN A 291 -7.12 -23.81 -13.52
CA ASN A 291 -8.24 -22.98 -13.99
C ASN A 291 -8.60 -23.17 -15.48
N THR A 292 -8.16 -24.29 -16.09
CA THR A 292 -8.56 -24.68 -17.48
C THR A 292 -9.87 -25.49 -17.55
N THR A 293 -10.69 -25.52 -16.49
CA THR A 293 -12.02 -26.16 -16.49
C THR A 293 -13.15 -25.15 -16.51
#